data_AF-A0A944YXZ9-F1
#
_entry.id   AF-A0A944YXZ9-F1
#
_cell.length_a   1.000
_cell.length_b   1.000
_cell.length_c   1.000
_cell.angle_alpha   90.00
_cell.angle_beta   90.00
_cell.angle_gamma   90.00
#
_symmetry.space_group_name_H-M   'P 1'
#
loop_
_entity.id
_entity.type
_entity.pdbx_description
1 polymer ?
#
loop_
_entity_poly.entity_id
_entity_poly.type
_entity_poly.pdbx_seq_one_letter_code
_entity_poly.pdbx_strand_id
1 'polypeptide(L)'
;MRLRSRSTVDGEDDTHGGVFHRKWIGDTIRWQSGLTETPNTSELSIEFHESFIRAHPWQGATLRLEIQEAFCNYPLENGLVDGAPSIADKTVD
;
A
#
# COMPACT_ATOMS: atom_id res chain seq x y z
N MET A 1 26.76 -1.97 -23.40
CA MET A 1 26.40 -2.77 -22.20
C MET A 1 24.87 -2.87 -22.18
N ARG A 2 24.34 -4.10 -22.17
CA ARG A 2 22.94 -4.42 -22.51
C ARG A 2 22.02 -4.05 -21.35
N LEU A 3 21.22 -2.99 -21.52
CA LEU A 3 20.17 -2.58 -20.59
C LEU A 3 19.16 -3.72 -20.45
N ARG A 4 19.04 -4.28 -19.25
CA ARG A 4 17.85 -5.07 -18.91
C ARG A 4 16.72 -4.08 -18.70
N SER A 5 15.70 -4.13 -19.55
CA SER A 5 14.43 -3.44 -19.32
C SER A 5 13.87 -3.94 -17.99
N ARG A 6 13.93 -3.11 -16.96
CA ARG A 6 13.17 -3.36 -15.74
C ARG A 6 11.75 -2.91 -16.04
N SER A 7 10.88 -3.91 -16.11
CA SER A 7 9.43 -3.78 -16.27
C SER A 7 8.89 -2.69 -15.37
N THR A 8 8.18 -1.74 -15.97
CA THR A 8 7.11 -1.00 -15.33
C THR A 8 6.30 -2.01 -14.51
N VAL A 9 6.35 -1.92 -13.18
CA VAL A 9 5.23 -2.45 -12.41
C VAL A 9 4.17 -1.38 -12.64
N ASP A 10 3.14 -1.76 -13.38
CA ASP A 10 2.08 -0.89 -13.86
C ASP A 10 1.56 0.04 -12.77
N GLY A 11 1.25 1.28 -13.14
CA GLY A 11 0.74 2.31 -12.24
C GLY A 11 -0.55 1.86 -11.55
N GLU A 12 -0.44 1.40 -10.32
CA GLU A 12 -1.59 1.07 -9.48
C GLU A 12 -2.01 2.33 -8.71
N ASP A 13 -3.22 2.82 -9.01
CA ASP A 13 -3.86 3.92 -8.31
C ASP A 13 -4.25 3.47 -6.89
N ASP A 14 -3.36 3.69 -5.92
CA ASP A 14 -3.58 3.39 -4.50
C ASP A 14 -4.53 4.36 -3.80
N THR A 15 -4.99 5.41 -4.50
CA THR A 15 -5.81 6.50 -3.94
C THR A 15 -7.20 6.04 -3.46
N HIS A 16 -7.59 4.82 -3.82
CA HIS A 16 -8.90 4.23 -3.54
C HIS A 16 -8.79 2.84 -2.88
N GLY A 17 -7.79 2.68 -2.00
CA GLY A 17 -7.54 1.43 -1.28
C GLY A 17 -6.76 0.37 -2.06
N GLY A 18 -6.38 0.62 -3.32
CA GLY A 18 -5.60 -0.33 -4.14
C GLY A 18 -6.42 -1.55 -4.61
N VAL A 19 -5.95 -2.25 -5.64
CA VAL A 19 -6.76 -3.29 -6.31
C VAL A 19 -6.98 -4.50 -5.40
N PHE A 20 -6.04 -4.82 -4.53
CA PHE A 20 -6.18 -5.92 -3.58
C PHE A 20 -7.34 -5.69 -2.59
N HIS A 21 -7.41 -4.50 -1.97
CA HIS A 21 -8.48 -4.21 -1.01
C HIS A 21 -9.84 -4.12 -1.68
N ARG A 22 -9.92 -3.70 -2.95
CA ARG A 22 -11.19 -3.67 -3.69
C ARG A 22 -11.68 -5.06 -4.05
N LYS A 23 -10.77 -5.95 -4.46
CA LYS A 23 -11.10 -7.33 -4.90
C LYS A 23 -11.65 -8.23 -3.80
N TRP A 24 -11.16 -8.11 -2.56
CA TRP A 24 -11.62 -8.98 -1.47
C TRP A 24 -12.90 -8.50 -0.76
N ILE A 25 -13.28 -7.21 -0.89
CA ILE A 25 -14.50 -6.63 -0.29
C ILE A 25 -15.63 -6.35 -1.30
N GLY A 26 -15.45 -6.68 -2.57
CA GLY A 26 -16.44 -6.41 -3.61
C GLY A 26 -16.65 -4.91 -3.92
N ASP A 27 -15.61 -4.08 -3.72
CA ASP A 27 -15.65 -2.64 -4.02
C ASP A 27 -16.76 -1.84 -3.30
N THR A 28 -17.12 -2.26 -2.08
CA THR A 28 -18.23 -1.67 -1.32
C THR A 28 -17.86 -0.38 -0.57
N ILE A 29 -16.58 -0.19 -0.24
CA ILE A 29 -16.08 1.08 0.32
C ILE A 29 -15.69 1.97 -0.85
N ARG A 30 -16.28 3.17 -0.92
CA ARG A 30 -16.10 4.11 -2.03
C ARG A 30 -15.54 5.43 -1.55
N TRP A 31 -14.84 6.10 -2.44
CA TRP A 31 -14.25 7.40 -2.19
C TRP A 31 -14.66 8.36 -3.29
N GLN A 32 -14.96 9.58 -2.89
CA GLN A 32 -15.27 10.69 -3.79
C GLN A 32 -14.58 11.94 -3.28
N SER A 33 -13.75 12.55 -4.13
CA SER A 33 -13.04 13.81 -3.81
C SER A 33 -12.23 13.75 -2.50
N GLY A 34 -11.61 12.60 -2.21
CA GLY A 34 -10.83 12.38 -0.99
C GLY A 34 -11.66 12.10 0.28
N LEU A 35 -12.99 11.97 0.16
CA LEU A 35 -13.89 11.60 1.24
C LEU A 35 -14.42 10.19 1.03
N THR A 36 -14.54 9.41 2.11
CA THR A 36 -15.20 8.10 2.06
C THR A 36 -16.72 8.29 2.05
N GLU A 37 -17.41 7.65 1.12
CA GLU A 37 -18.87 7.64 1.08
C GLU A 37 -19.42 6.75 2.20
N THR A 38 -20.39 7.26 2.97
CA THR A 38 -21.07 6.46 3.99
C THR A 38 -22.02 5.47 3.32
N PRO A 39 -21.94 4.17 3.63
CA PRO A 39 -22.90 3.20 3.11
C PRO A 39 -24.32 3.46 3.61
N ASN A 40 -25.31 3.24 2.74
CA ASN A 40 -26.74 3.34 3.08
C ASN A 40 -27.35 2.01 3.55
N THR A 41 -26.54 0.95 3.66
CA THR A 41 -26.93 -0.39 4.10
C THR A 41 -26.71 -0.56 5.60
N SER A 42 -27.47 -1.43 6.24
CA SER A 42 -27.24 -1.82 7.64
C SER A 42 -25.97 -2.66 7.77
N GLU A 43 -25.34 -2.64 8.94
CA GLU A 43 -24.10 -3.39 9.27
C GLU A 43 -22.82 -2.85 8.60
N LEU A 44 -21.75 -3.66 8.56
CA LEU A 44 -20.42 -3.28 8.08
C LEU A 44 -20.39 -2.97 6.57
N SER A 45 -21.44 -3.32 5.83
CA SER A 45 -21.62 -2.98 4.41
C SER A 45 -20.45 -3.45 3.52
N ILE A 46 -19.90 -4.64 3.82
CA ILE A 46 -18.80 -5.27 3.09
C ILE A 46 -19.20 -6.68 2.67
N GLU A 47 -18.92 -7.04 1.41
CA GLU A 47 -19.08 -8.41 0.90
C GLU A 47 -17.72 -9.11 0.85
N PHE A 48 -17.52 -10.14 1.68
CA PHE A 48 -16.27 -10.88 1.70
C PHE A 48 -16.19 -11.90 0.56
N HIS A 49 -15.25 -11.67 -0.37
CA HIS A 49 -14.96 -12.62 -1.46
C HIS A 49 -14.04 -13.74 -0.96
N GLU A 50 -14.60 -14.68 -0.21
CA GLU A 50 -13.84 -15.71 0.53
C GLU A 50 -12.95 -16.59 -0.36
N SER A 51 -13.38 -16.92 -1.58
CA SER A 51 -12.58 -17.69 -2.54
C SER A 51 -11.30 -16.98 -2.94
N PHE A 52 -11.36 -15.65 -3.13
CA PHE A 52 -10.19 -14.81 -3.41
C PHE A 52 -9.24 -14.79 -2.21
N ILE A 53 -9.78 -14.66 -1.00
CA ILE A 53 -8.97 -14.62 0.23
C ILE A 53 -8.24 -15.95 0.45
N ARG A 54 -8.95 -17.08 0.29
CA ARG A 54 -8.36 -18.42 0.43
C ARG A 54 -7.27 -18.69 -0.60
N ALA A 55 -7.31 -18.05 -1.76
CA ALA A 55 -6.27 -18.15 -2.78
C ALA A 55 -4.98 -17.36 -2.44
N HIS A 56 -5.00 -16.48 -1.43
CA HIS A 56 -3.85 -15.64 -1.05
C HIS A 56 -3.42 -15.90 0.42
N PRO A 57 -2.97 -17.11 0.76
CA PRO A 57 -2.50 -17.40 2.12
C PRO A 57 -1.18 -16.68 2.41
N TRP A 58 -1.05 -16.14 3.63
CA TRP A 58 0.23 -15.69 4.14
C TRP A 58 1.12 -16.91 4.46
N GLN A 59 2.31 -16.96 3.86
CA GLN A 59 3.28 -18.05 4.03
C GLN A 59 4.59 -17.60 4.68
N GLY A 60 4.67 -16.33 5.08
CA GLY A 60 5.86 -15.79 5.72
C GLY A 60 5.95 -16.17 7.20
N ALA A 61 7.15 -16.05 7.76
CA ALA A 61 7.41 -16.24 9.19
C ALA A 61 7.33 -14.93 9.99
N THR A 62 7.26 -13.79 9.30
CA THR A 62 7.30 -12.46 9.90
C THR A 62 5.91 -12.01 10.35
N LEU A 63 5.88 -11.05 11.27
CA LEU A 63 4.65 -10.45 11.75
C LEU A 63 4.08 -9.46 10.73
N ARG A 64 2.80 -9.08 10.92
CA ARG A 64 2.15 -8.03 10.12
C ARG A 64 2.94 -6.71 10.15
N LEU A 65 3.49 -6.40 11.32
CA LEU A 65 4.43 -5.30 11.53
C LEU A 65 5.52 -5.81 12.46
N GLU A 66 6.76 -5.47 12.13
CA GLU A 66 7.93 -5.78 12.94
C GLU A 66 8.63 -4.46 13.29
N ILE A 67 9.18 -4.42 14.49
CA ILE A 67 9.98 -3.28 14.93
C ILE A 67 11.42 -3.58 14.55
N GLN A 68 12.08 -2.60 13.93
CA GLN A 68 13.50 -2.68 13.65
C GLN A 68 14.29 -2.91 14.95
N GLU A 69 15.18 -3.90 14.95
CA GLU A 69 16.00 -4.23 16.11
C GLU A 69 17.17 -3.25 16.30
N ALA A 70 17.73 -2.74 15.21
CA ALA A 70 18.83 -1.79 15.28
C ALA A 70 18.40 -0.45 15.91
N PHE A 71 19.32 0.14 16.67
CA PHE A 71 19.12 1.47 17.26
C PHE A 71 19.04 2.56 16.18
N CYS A 72 18.45 3.69 16.56
CA CYS A 72 18.52 4.92 15.76
C CYS A 72 19.98 5.32 15.51
N ASN A 73 20.32 5.58 14.24
CA ASN A 73 21.67 5.99 13.84
C ASN A 73 21.79 7.52 13.88
N TYR A 74 22.11 8.08 15.06
CA TYR A 74 22.23 9.53 15.26
C TYR A 74 23.38 10.22 14.49
N PRO A 75 24.55 9.58 14.27
CA PRO A 75 25.62 10.21 13.49
C PRO A 75 25.31 10.44 12.01
N LEU A 76 24.35 9.71 11.44
CA LEU A 76 23.90 9.93 10.06
C LEU A 76 22.70 10.88 10.06
N GLU A 77 22.68 11.78 9.07
CA GLU A 77 21.51 12.63 8.83
C GLU A 77 20.29 11.75 8.51
N ASN A 78 19.18 12.00 9.19
CA ASN A 78 17.91 11.38 8.83
C ASN A 78 17.39 12.11 7.59
N GLY A 79 17.44 11.46 6.43
CA GLY A 79 16.88 11.97 5.17
C GLY A 79 15.35 12.01 5.14
N LEU A 80 14.70 12.29 6.27
CA LEU A 80 13.26 12.49 6.39
C LEU A 80 13.00 13.99 6.34
N VAL A 81 12.22 14.44 5.36
CA VAL A 81 11.76 15.83 5.30
C VAL A 81 10.36 15.85 5.90
N ASP A 82 10.23 16.41 7.10
CA ASP A 82 8.93 16.63 7.78
C ASP A 82 8.04 15.37 7.84
N GLY A 83 8.65 14.21 8.15
CA GLY A 83 7.93 12.93 8.25
C GLY A 83 7.62 12.25 6.91
N ALA A 84 7.96 12.86 5.78
CA ALA A 84 7.92 12.25 4.46
C ALA A 84 9.32 11.70 4.07
N PRO A 85 9.37 10.61 3.26
CA PRO A 85 10.63 10.20 2.64
C PRO A 85 11.19 11.34 1.78
N SER A 86 12.48 11.65 1.89
CA SER A 86 13.10 12.67 1.04
C SER A 86 13.10 12.26 -0.43
N ILE A 87 12.86 13.23 -1.30
CA ILE A 87 12.81 13.07 -2.77
C ILE A 87 14.17 13.29 -3.44
N ALA A 88 15.28 13.24 -2.69
CA ALA A 88 16.63 13.28 -3.26
C ALA A 88 17.02 11.82 -3.60
N ASP A 89 16.65 11.29 -4.76
CA ASP A 89 17.33 11.61 -6.02
C ASP A 89 16.38 11.51 -7.23
N LYS A 90 15.80 12.64 -7.64
CA LYS A 90 15.42 12.88 -9.03
C LYS A 90 16.04 14.20 -9.48
N THR A 91 17.34 14.19 -9.71
CA THR A 91 17.95 15.21 -10.56
C THR A 91 17.56 14.90 -12.01
N VAL A 92 16.65 15.72 -12.53
CA VAL A 92 16.28 15.79 -13.94
C VAL A 92 17.37 16.63 -14.63
N ASP A 93 18.15 15.98 -15.48
CA ASP A 93 18.80 16.57 -16.66
C ASP A 93 18.33 15.76 -17.89
#